data_AF-A0A7I0HMZ1-F1
#
_entry.id   AF-A0A7I0HMZ1-F1
#
_cell.length_a   1.000
_cell.length_b   1.000
_cell.length_c   1.000
_cell.angle_alpha   90.00
_cell.angle_beta   90.00
_cell.angle_gamma   90.00
#
_symmetry.space_group_name_H-M   'P 1'
#
loop_
_entity.id
_entity.type
_entity.pdbx_description
1 polymer ?
#
loop_
_entity_poly.entity_id
_entity_poly.type
_entity_poly.pdbx_seq_one_letter_code
_entity_poly.pdbx_strand_id
1 'polypeptide(L)'
;MPLSQEQIMELSKLQKMLRNLEKIERNAKNDLQKERVAYDIERYRRRMQEVSPDGIPDNLEQTMRNAKTREENPESLKHKVISQYPVMKISPNSNDSEINQIGTLVNIMDLEYIPILGDGHIKFDYSHATERDSVLKYMENLRRNMKILVETIEEYAAADKQEFREQLSRMKNKQSRIFIAESFETLGKFRDFLVAVNRDIKEGNNVIMNMEEPIKFNPRFEKATVLEGRSIMEGLREFEEFAEEACDLIRLPSFRG
;
A
#
# COMPACT_ATOMS: atom_id res chain seq x y z
N MET A 1 -7.26 -3.50 -0.83
CA MET A 1 -6.70 -2.64 -1.91
C MET A 1 -6.21 -1.32 -1.31
N PRO A 2 -5.14 -0.68 -1.84
CA PRO A 2 -4.76 0.66 -1.39
C PRO A 2 -5.86 1.64 -1.80
N LEU A 3 -6.17 2.57 -0.89
CA LEU A 3 -7.23 3.55 -1.08
C LEU A 3 -6.69 4.73 -1.91
N SER A 4 -7.46 5.19 -2.89
CA SER A 4 -7.13 6.41 -3.63
C SER A 4 -7.19 7.63 -2.70
N GLN A 5 -6.54 8.74 -3.06
CA GLN A 5 -6.60 9.97 -2.27
C GLN A 5 -8.04 10.47 -2.06
N GLU A 6 -8.91 10.34 -3.06
CA GLU A 6 -10.33 10.67 -2.94
C GLU A 6 -11.05 9.76 -1.93
N GLN A 7 -10.78 8.44 -1.97
CA GLN A 7 -11.34 7.48 -1.02
C GLN A 7 -10.83 7.76 0.41
N ILE A 8 -9.56 8.11 0.57
CA ILE A 8 -8.97 8.50 1.86
C ILE A 8 -9.69 9.74 2.42
N MET A 9 -9.94 10.75 1.58
CA MET A 9 -10.66 11.96 1.98
C MET A 9 -12.12 11.68 2.34
N GLU A 10 -12.82 10.85 1.55
CA GLU A 10 -14.20 10.45 1.84
C GLU A 10 -14.27 9.68 3.16
N LEU A 11 -13.41 8.67 3.36
CA LEU A 11 -13.36 7.88 4.59
C LEU A 11 -13.08 8.74 5.82
N SER A 12 -12.21 9.75 5.72
CA SER A 12 -11.96 10.62 6.87
C SER A 12 -13.16 11.50 7.21
N LYS A 13 -13.88 12.02 6.20
CA LYS A 13 -15.13 12.76 6.43
C LYS A 13 -16.17 11.86 7.10
N LEU A 14 -16.34 10.64 6.60
CA LEU A 14 -17.24 9.64 7.16
C LEU A 14 -16.84 9.30 8.61
N GLN A 15 -15.56 9.07 8.89
CA GLN A 15 -15.04 8.74 10.23
C GLN A 15 -15.27 9.88 11.24
N LYS A 16 -15.06 11.14 10.83
CA LYS A 16 -15.34 12.31 11.68
C LYS A 16 -16.84 12.43 11.98
N MET A 17 -17.69 12.23 10.98
CA MET A 17 -19.15 12.24 11.17
C MET A 17 -19.59 11.12 12.13
N LEU A 18 -19.05 9.91 11.97
CA LEU A 18 -19.34 8.76 12.82
C LEU A 18 -18.96 9.02 14.28
N ARG A 19 -17.74 9.53 14.54
CA ARG A 19 -17.31 9.88 15.91
C ARG A 19 -18.21 10.95 16.55
N ASN A 20 -18.64 11.94 15.76
CA ASN A 20 -19.56 12.96 16.24
C ASN A 20 -20.94 12.38 16.57
N LEU A 21 -21.47 11.51 15.72
CA LEU A 21 -22.76 10.84 15.94
C LEU A 21 -22.70 9.91 17.15
N GLU A 22 -21.64 9.11 17.32
CA GLU A 22 -21.44 8.27 18.51
C GLU A 22 -21.36 9.11 19.80
N LYS A 23 -20.74 10.29 19.74
CA LYS A 23 -20.73 11.23 20.87
C LYS A 23 -22.12 11.81 21.15
N ILE A 24 -22.91 12.09 20.12
CA ILE A 24 -24.29 12.58 20.26
C ILE A 24 -25.18 11.48 20.85
N GLU A 25 -25.07 10.25 20.36
CA GLU A 25 -25.80 9.07 20.85
C GLU A 25 -25.54 8.82 22.33
N ARG A 26 -24.26 8.81 22.74
CA ARG A 26 -23.85 8.63 24.15
C ARG A 26 -24.41 9.72 25.07
N ASN A 27 -24.54 10.94 24.58
CA ASN A 27 -25.03 12.09 25.36
C ASN A 27 -26.53 12.35 25.17
N ALA A 28 -27.22 11.57 24.35
CA ALA A 28 -28.63 11.75 24.07
C ALA A 28 -29.47 11.35 25.29
N LYS A 29 -30.31 12.28 25.75
CA LYS A 29 -31.24 12.07 26.87
C LYS A 29 -32.61 11.54 26.44
N ASN A 30 -32.89 11.54 25.13
CA ASN A 30 -34.17 11.13 24.54
C ASN A 30 -33.97 9.85 23.70
N ASP A 31 -34.81 8.85 23.93
CA ASP A 31 -34.76 7.55 23.24
C ASP A 31 -35.03 7.68 21.73
N LEU A 32 -35.90 8.61 21.33
CA LEU A 32 -36.18 8.87 19.91
C LEU A 32 -34.97 9.49 19.18
N GLN A 33 -34.15 10.25 19.92
CA GLN A 33 -32.90 10.81 19.41
C GLN A 33 -31.83 9.73 19.31
N LYS A 34 -31.76 8.81 20.27
CA LYS A 34 -30.85 7.66 20.21
C LYS A 34 -31.14 6.77 19.00
N GLU A 35 -32.39 6.40 18.79
CA GLU A 35 -32.79 5.52 17.68
C GLU A 35 -32.49 6.15 16.31
N ARG A 36 -32.77 7.44 16.15
CA ARG A 36 -32.43 8.18 14.92
C ARG A 36 -30.92 8.24 14.67
N VAL A 37 -30.14 8.54 15.70
CA VAL A 37 -28.68 8.63 15.58
C VAL A 37 -28.07 7.25 15.34
N ALA A 38 -28.60 6.18 15.95
CA ALA A 38 -28.17 4.81 15.70
C ALA A 38 -28.41 4.40 14.23
N TYR A 39 -29.56 4.77 13.65
CA TYR A 39 -29.83 4.54 12.24
C TYR A 39 -28.84 5.28 11.32
N ASP A 40 -28.55 6.55 11.63
CA ASP A 40 -27.56 7.33 10.88
C ASP A 40 -26.15 6.73 11.02
N ILE A 41 -25.75 6.30 12.22
CA ILE A 41 -24.47 5.59 12.47
C ILE A 41 -24.37 4.36 11.57
N GLU A 42 -25.40 3.53 11.53
CA GLU A 42 -25.42 2.30 10.73
C GLU A 42 -25.34 2.61 9.22
N ARG A 43 -26.03 3.66 8.76
CA ARG A 43 -25.94 4.14 7.38
C ARG A 43 -24.52 4.59 7.02
N TYR A 44 -23.87 5.35 7.89
CA TYR A 44 -22.49 5.79 7.68
C TYR A 44 -21.50 4.61 7.73
N ARG A 45 -21.71 3.62 8.60
CA ARG A 45 -20.91 2.38 8.62
C ARG A 45 -21.00 1.60 7.31
N ARG A 46 -22.21 1.42 6.76
CA ARG A 46 -22.38 0.77 5.45
C ARG A 46 -21.66 1.52 4.35
N ARG A 47 -21.79 2.85 4.31
CA ARG A 47 -21.08 3.67 3.32
C ARG A 47 -19.56 3.58 3.47
N MET A 48 -19.05 3.50 4.70
CA MET A 48 -17.62 3.25 4.92
C MET A 48 -17.18 1.86 4.45
N GLN A 49 -18.02 0.84 4.61
CA GLN A 49 -17.76 -0.52 4.07
C GLN A 49 -17.83 -0.56 2.54
N GLU A 50 -18.68 0.25 1.91
CA GLU A 50 -18.70 0.39 0.45
C GLU A 50 -17.41 1.04 -0.08
N VAL A 51 -16.90 2.06 0.63
CA VAL A 51 -15.67 2.77 0.24
C VAL A 51 -14.41 1.99 0.59
N SER A 52 -14.40 1.28 1.72
CA SER A 52 -13.31 0.41 2.17
C SER A 52 -13.83 -0.94 2.70
N PRO A 53 -14.05 -1.92 1.80
CA PRO A 53 -14.54 -3.25 2.18
C PRO A 53 -13.59 -3.98 3.15
N ASP A 54 -12.30 -3.69 3.05
CA ASP A 54 -11.23 -4.33 3.82
C ASP A 54 -11.06 -3.73 5.24
N GLY A 55 -11.89 -2.74 5.60
CA GLY A 55 -11.88 -2.06 6.90
C GLY A 55 -11.26 -0.66 6.85
N ILE A 56 -11.36 0.07 7.97
CA ILE A 56 -10.88 1.45 8.08
C ILE A 56 -9.41 1.42 8.52
N PRO A 57 -8.52 2.19 7.87
CA PRO A 57 -7.12 2.24 8.29
C PRO A 57 -6.97 2.91 9.65
N ASP A 58 -6.16 2.32 10.53
CA ASP A 58 -5.96 2.83 11.88
C ASP A 58 -5.26 4.20 11.90
N ASN A 59 -4.43 4.49 10.88
CA ASN A 59 -3.62 5.70 10.79
C ASN A 59 -4.18 6.76 9.82
N LEU A 60 -5.44 6.65 9.38
CA LEU A 60 -6.03 7.51 8.34
C LEU A 60 -5.89 9.02 8.60
N GLU A 61 -6.10 9.47 9.84
CA GLU A 61 -5.96 10.88 10.21
C GLU A 61 -4.52 11.38 10.11
N GLN A 62 -3.55 10.54 10.48
CA GLN A 62 -2.13 10.87 10.39
C GLN A 62 -1.70 10.93 8.92
N THR A 63 -2.15 9.97 8.11
CA THR A 63 -1.90 9.94 6.67
C THR A 63 -2.39 11.21 5.98
N MET A 64 -3.60 11.70 6.30
CA MET A 64 -4.06 12.97 5.73
C MET A 64 -3.25 14.18 6.18
N ARG A 65 -2.79 14.20 7.44
CA ARG A 65 -1.91 15.26 7.92
C ARG A 65 -0.61 15.23 7.14
N ASN A 66 -0.01 14.06 6.96
CA ASN A 66 1.20 13.89 6.17
C ASN A 66 0.99 14.31 4.71
N ALA A 67 -0.13 13.96 4.08
CA ALA A 67 -0.43 14.37 2.71
C ALA A 67 -0.47 15.91 2.58
N LYS A 68 -1.13 16.61 3.51
CA LYS A 68 -1.13 18.09 3.56
C LYS A 68 0.25 18.66 3.84
N THR A 69 0.96 18.11 4.82
CA THR A 69 2.33 18.54 5.15
C THR A 69 3.28 18.32 3.97
N ARG A 70 3.06 17.30 3.12
CA ARG A 70 3.86 17.08 1.91
C ARG A 70 3.64 18.19 0.89
N GLU A 71 2.42 18.68 0.73
CA GLU A 71 2.10 19.81 -0.16
C GLU A 71 2.70 21.12 0.37
N GLU A 72 2.66 21.34 1.70
CA GLU A 72 3.09 22.60 2.32
C GLU A 72 4.61 22.65 2.61
N ASN A 73 5.21 21.55 3.06
CA ASN A 73 6.61 21.45 3.48
C ASN A 73 7.13 19.99 3.41
N PRO A 74 7.49 19.48 2.22
CA PRO A 74 7.85 18.07 2.01
C PRO A 74 9.08 17.62 2.80
N GLU A 75 10.05 18.51 3.02
CA GLU A 75 11.31 18.21 3.74
C GLU A 75 11.11 17.94 5.23
N SER A 76 9.94 18.27 5.78
CA SER A 76 9.62 18.02 7.18
C SER A 76 9.13 16.59 7.46
N LEU A 77 8.85 15.81 6.42
CA LEU A 77 8.32 14.45 6.56
C LEU A 77 9.43 13.41 6.40
N LYS A 78 9.50 12.50 7.38
CA LYS A 78 10.24 11.25 7.21
C LYS A 78 9.43 10.31 6.31
N HIS A 79 10.08 9.74 5.30
CA HIS A 79 9.46 8.89 4.27
C HIS A 79 8.31 9.62 3.54
N LYS A 80 8.66 10.63 2.74
CA LYS A 80 7.72 11.56 2.11
C LYS A 80 6.80 10.86 1.11
N VAL A 81 7.28 9.84 0.41
CA VAL A 81 6.49 9.10 -0.59
C VAL A 81 5.55 8.10 0.09
N ILE A 82 6.00 7.39 1.12
CA ILE A 82 5.19 6.37 1.81
C ILE A 82 4.18 6.99 2.78
N SER A 83 4.51 8.10 3.44
CA SER A 83 3.71 8.68 4.52
C SER A 83 2.32 9.18 4.10
N GLN A 84 2.08 9.35 2.80
CA GLN A 84 0.78 9.71 2.21
C GLN A 84 -0.18 8.51 2.10
N TYR A 85 0.30 7.28 2.32
CA TYR A 85 -0.54 6.10 2.21
C TYR A 85 -0.93 5.57 3.60
N PRO A 86 -2.20 5.22 3.80
CA PRO A 86 -2.64 4.64 5.06
C PRO A 86 -2.27 3.16 5.10
N VAL A 87 -1.95 2.65 6.29
CA VAL A 87 -1.64 1.24 6.48
C VAL A 87 -2.94 0.46 6.47
N MET A 88 -3.09 -0.39 5.47
CA MET A 88 -4.24 -1.28 5.30
C MET A 88 -3.96 -2.62 5.96
N LYS A 89 -5.00 -3.28 6.46
CA LYS A 89 -4.89 -4.70 6.76
C LYS A 89 -4.78 -5.48 5.46
N ILE A 90 -3.91 -6.49 5.42
CA ILE A 90 -3.85 -7.42 4.27
C ILE A 90 -5.06 -8.35 4.20
N SER A 91 -5.73 -8.53 5.34
CA SER A 91 -6.97 -9.30 5.48
C SER A 91 -7.75 -8.82 6.71
N PRO A 92 -9.08 -9.01 6.77
CA PRO A 92 -9.89 -8.56 7.91
C PRO A 92 -9.39 -9.10 9.27
N ASN A 93 -8.86 -10.33 9.26
CA ASN A 93 -8.36 -11.01 10.46
C ASN A 93 -6.85 -10.84 10.72
N SER A 94 -6.16 -10.04 9.90
CA SER A 94 -4.74 -9.72 10.13
C SER A 94 -4.57 -8.64 11.20
N ASN A 95 -4.01 -9.04 12.35
CA ASN A 95 -3.73 -8.14 13.48
C ASN A 95 -2.23 -7.82 13.63
N ASP A 96 -1.39 -8.35 12.75
CA ASP A 96 0.05 -8.11 12.78
C ASP A 96 0.36 -6.80 12.04
N SER A 97 0.83 -5.79 12.78
CA SER A 97 1.11 -4.46 12.24
C SER A 97 2.24 -4.47 11.22
N GLU A 98 3.25 -5.32 11.40
CA GLU A 98 4.39 -5.41 10.48
C GLU A 98 3.96 -6.03 9.15
N ILE A 99 3.19 -7.12 9.22
CA ILE A 99 2.63 -7.77 8.03
C ILE A 99 1.67 -6.83 7.27
N ASN A 100 0.83 -6.09 8.00
CA ASN A 100 -0.07 -5.10 7.41
C ASN A 100 0.69 -3.95 6.74
N GLN A 101 1.73 -3.44 7.39
CA GLN A 101 2.61 -2.41 6.85
C GLN A 101 3.29 -2.88 5.56
N ILE A 102 3.92 -4.06 5.58
CA ILE A 102 4.61 -4.62 4.42
C ILE A 102 3.63 -4.89 3.28
N GLY A 103 2.50 -5.54 3.55
CA GLY A 103 1.51 -5.81 2.52
C GLY A 103 0.89 -4.54 1.93
N THR A 104 0.79 -3.46 2.71
CA THR A 104 0.42 -2.14 2.17
C THR A 104 1.47 -1.65 1.16
N LEU A 105 2.75 -1.71 1.51
CA LEU A 105 3.85 -1.30 0.61
C LEU A 105 3.87 -2.14 -0.67
N VAL A 106 3.75 -3.46 -0.55
CA VAL A 106 3.70 -4.38 -1.70
C VAL A 106 2.54 -4.02 -2.63
N ASN A 107 1.34 -3.78 -2.08
CA ASN A 107 0.18 -3.41 -2.88
C ASN A 107 0.32 -2.04 -3.56
N ILE A 108 0.92 -1.05 -2.89
CA ILE A 108 1.18 0.27 -3.49
C ILE A 108 2.18 0.12 -4.62
N MET A 109 3.29 -0.58 -4.38
CA MET A 109 4.29 -0.85 -5.41
C MET A 109 3.64 -1.50 -6.62
N ASP A 110 2.82 -2.52 -6.39
CA ASP A 110 2.15 -3.28 -7.43
C ASP A 110 1.23 -2.45 -8.31
N LEU A 111 0.46 -1.57 -7.68
CA LEU A 111 -0.62 -0.85 -8.35
C LEU A 111 -0.18 0.47 -8.93
N GLU A 112 0.72 1.20 -8.28
CA GLU A 112 1.07 2.57 -8.66
C GLU A 112 2.41 2.68 -9.38
N TYR A 113 3.35 1.76 -9.12
CA TYR A 113 4.73 1.89 -9.59
C TYR A 113 5.14 0.83 -10.61
N ILE A 114 4.82 -0.44 -10.36
CA ILE A 114 5.15 -1.54 -11.28
C ILE A 114 4.61 -1.34 -12.71
N PRO A 115 3.39 -0.79 -12.92
CA PRO A 115 2.85 -0.63 -14.27
C PRO A 115 3.74 0.21 -15.20
N ILE A 116 4.45 1.22 -14.70
CA ILE A 116 5.31 2.07 -15.54
C ILE A 116 6.49 1.31 -16.14
N LEU A 117 6.90 0.18 -15.55
CA LEU A 117 8.00 -0.62 -16.08
C LEU A 117 7.57 -1.45 -17.31
N GLY A 118 6.26 -1.58 -17.56
CA GLY A 118 5.75 -2.29 -18.72
C GLY A 118 6.17 -1.65 -20.04
N ASP A 119 6.32 -2.47 -21.09
CA ASP A 119 6.73 -2.03 -22.43
C ASP A 119 5.81 -0.96 -23.05
N GLY A 120 4.59 -0.82 -22.53
CA GLY A 120 3.65 0.23 -22.92
C GLY A 120 4.05 1.64 -22.47
N HIS A 121 4.86 1.76 -21.42
CA HIS A 121 5.26 3.04 -20.82
C HIS A 121 6.76 3.32 -20.99
N ILE A 122 7.62 2.36 -20.63
CA ILE A 122 9.07 2.54 -20.71
C ILE A 122 9.68 1.49 -21.64
N LYS A 123 10.37 1.96 -22.67
CA LYS A 123 11.12 1.12 -23.62
C LYS A 123 12.59 1.09 -23.24
N PHE A 124 12.94 0.15 -22.37
CA PHE A 124 14.34 -0.09 -22.00
C PHE A 124 15.17 -0.63 -23.16
N ASP A 125 16.48 -0.42 -23.10
CA ASP A 125 17.43 -1.19 -23.90
C ASP A 125 17.39 -2.69 -23.53
N TYR A 126 18.07 -3.53 -24.32
CA TYR A 126 18.02 -4.97 -24.14
C TYR A 126 18.54 -5.44 -22.76
N SER A 127 19.58 -4.78 -22.24
CA SER A 127 20.20 -5.16 -20.97
C SER A 127 19.25 -4.86 -19.81
N HIS A 128 18.73 -3.64 -19.77
CA HIS A 128 17.85 -3.16 -18.71
C HIS A 128 16.46 -3.78 -18.80
N ALA A 129 15.98 -4.13 -20.00
CA ALA A 129 14.77 -4.93 -20.16
C ALA A 129 14.92 -6.32 -19.51
N THR A 130 16.08 -6.97 -19.67
CA THR A 130 16.35 -8.28 -19.05
C THR A 130 16.39 -8.18 -17.52
N GLU A 131 17.03 -7.13 -16.99
CA GLU A 131 17.05 -6.87 -15.55
C GLU A 131 15.67 -6.53 -14.99
N ARG A 132 14.90 -5.71 -15.71
CA ARG A 132 13.50 -5.41 -15.40
C ARG A 132 12.68 -6.70 -15.29
N ASP A 133 12.73 -7.57 -16.29
CA ASP A 133 11.97 -8.81 -16.29
C ASP A 133 12.36 -9.72 -15.11
N SER A 134 13.64 -9.67 -14.73
CA SER A 134 14.16 -10.39 -13.57
C SER A 134 13.56 -9.87 -12.26
N VAL A 135 13.50 -8.53 -12.05
CA VAL A 135 12.87 -7.96 -10.83
C VAL A 135 11.35 -8.12 -10.82
N LEU A 136 10.69 -8.06 -11.98
CA LEU A 136 9.24 -8.32 -12.09
C LEU A 136 8.88 -9.74 -11.64
N LYS A 137 9.73 -10.73 -11.93
CA LYS A 137 9.54 -12.10 -11.44
C LYS A 137 9.60 -12.22 -9.91
N TYR A 138 10.46 -11.45 -9.24
CA TYR A 138 10.46 -11.39 -7.77
C TYR A 138 9.14 -10.85 -7.24
N MET A 139 8.61 -9.80 -7.87
CA MET A 139 7.30 -9.24 -7.50
C MET A 139 6.17 -10.26 -7.68
N GLU A 140 6.13 -11.01 -8.78
CA GLU A 140 5.12 -12.06 -9.00
C GLU A 140 5.15 -13.13 -7.90
N ASN A 141 6.35 -13.59 -7.52
CA ASN A 141 6.51 -14.55 -6.44
C ASN A 141 6.02 -13.97 -5.10
N LEU A 142 6.38 -12.70 -4.82
CA LEU A 142 5.96 -12.01 -3.61
C LEU A 142 4.43 -11.87 -3.53
N ARG A 143 3.76 -11.48 -4.62
CA ARG A 143 2.29 -11.43 -4.70
C ARG A 143 1.66 -12.78 -4.38
N ARG A 144 2.22 -13.87 -4.92
CA ARG A 144 1.74 -15.23 -4.66
C ARG A 144 1.88 -15.59 -3.18
N ASN A 145 3.01 -15.29 -2.57
CA ASN A 145 3.26 -15.61 -1.16
C ASN A 145 2.41 -14.76 -0.22
N MET A 146 2.17 -13.48 -0.57
CA MET A 146 1.19 -12.64 0.13
C MET A 146 -0.21 -13.26 0.08
N LYS A 147 -0.65 -13.76 -1.08
CA LYS A 147 -1.96 -14.41 -1.23
C LYS A 147 -2.07 -15.67 -0.36
N ILE A 148 -1.05 -16.54 -0.37
CA ILE A 148 -1.00 -17.74 0.47
C ILE A 148 -1.07 -17.37 1.96
N LEU A 149 -0.36 -16.32 2.38
CA LEU A 149 -0.40 -15.82 3.74
C LEU A 149 -1.80 -15.34 4.13
N VAL A 150 -2.46 -14.55 3.28
CA VAL A 150 -3.83 -14.07 3.49
C VAL A 150 -4.79 -15.25 3.64
N GLU A 151 -4.76 -16.22 2.73
CA GLU A 151 -5.58 -17.45 2.81
C GLU A 151 -5.35 -18.18 4.14
N THR A 152 -4.09 -18.34 4.55
CA THR A 152 -3.74 -19.00 5.82
C THR A 152 -4.25 -18.23 7.05
N ILE A 153 -4.24 -16.89 7.03
CA ILE A 153 -4.76 -16.05 8.12
C ILE A 153 -6.28 -16.23 8.25
N GLU A 154 -6.99 -16.21 7.12
CA GLU A 154 -8.45 -16.37 7.10
C GLU A 154 -8.87 -17.79 7.51
N GLU A 155 -8.18 -18.82 7.03
CA GLU A 155 -8.39 -20.21 7.48
C GLU A 155 -8.13 -20.37 8.98
N TYR A 156 -7.08 -19.76 9.51
CA TYR A 156 -6.79 -19.76 10.95
C TYR A 156 -7.90 -19.11 11.77
N ALA A 157 -8.48 -18.01 11.26
CA ALA A 157 -9.57 -17.29 11.92
C ALA A 157 -10.89 -18.09 11.92
N ALA A 158 -11.15 -18.86 10.85
CA ALA A 158 -12.34 -19.68 10.71
C ALA A 158 -12.25 -21.08 11.37
N ALA A 159 -11.09 -21.45 11.93
CA ALA A 159 -10.86 -22.79 12.46
C ALA A 159 -11.49 -23.02 13.84
N ASP A 160 -12.48 -23.93 13.90
CA ASP A 160 -13.15 -24.31 15.16
C ASP A 160 -12.39 -25.37 15.98
N LYS A 161 -11.66 -26.27 15.31
CA LYS A 161 -10.97 -27.39 15.97
C LYS A 161 -9.58 -26.97 16.47
N GLN A 162 -9.29 -27.27 17.73
CA GLN A 162 -8.04 -26.87 18.38
C GLN A 162 -6.78 -27.42 17.70
N GLU A 163 -6.74 -28.69 17.33
CA GLU A 163 -5.57 -29.30 16.67
C GLU A 163 -5.27 -28.65 15.31
N PHE A 164 -6.31 -28.36 14.52
CA PHE A 164 -6.19 -27.65 13.24
C PHE A 164 -5.70 -26.22 13.45
N ARG A 165 -6.20 -25.54 14.49
CA ARG A 165 -5.79 -24.19 14.84
C ARG A 165 -4.30 -24.10 15.22
N GLU A 166 -3.76 -25.10 15.92
CA GLU A 166 -2.33 -25.17 16.25
C GLU A 166 -1.45 -25.39 15.02
N GLN A 167 -1.90 -26.25 14.08
CA GLN A 167 -1.21 -26.43 12.81
C GLN A 167 -1.22 -25.14 11.97
N LEU A 168 -2.40 -24.52 11.81
CA LEU A 168 -2.57 -23.28 11.06
C LEU A 168 -1.80 -22.12 11.70
N SER A 169 -1.72 -22.04 13.03
CA SER A 169 -0.88 -21.06 13.74
C SER A 169 0.60 -21.20 13.35
N ARG A 170 1.13 -22.43 13.34
CA ARG A 170 2.52 -22.71 12.93
C ARG A 170 2.74 -22.36 11.45
N MET A 171 1.79 -22.69 10.58
CA MET A 171 1.84 -22.33 9.17
C MET A 171 1.82 -20.81 8.98
N LYS A 172 0.88 -20.09 9.61
CA LYS A 172 0.79 -18.63 9.59
C LYS A 172 2.10 -17.98 9.99
N ASN A 173 2.70 -18.41 11.11
CA ASN A 173 3.96 -17.85 11.59
C ASN A 173 5.12 -18.12 10.63
N LYS A 174 5.17 -19.32 10.02
CA LYS A 174 6.17 -19.66 9.01
C LYS A 174 6.01 -18.79 7.77
N GLN A 175 4.79 -18.68 7.23
CA GLN A 175 4.50 -17.89 6.04
C GLN A 175 4.72 -16.39 6.27
N SER A 176 4.42 -15.89 7.47
CA SER A 176 4.69 -14.49 7.87
C SER A 176 6.19 -14.18 7.77
N ARG A 177 7.05 -15.05 8.31
CA ARG A 177 8.51 -14.88 8.23
C ARG A 177 9.04 -14.93 6.80
N ILE A 178 8.52 -15.86 5.99
CA ILE A 178 8.88 -15.97 4.57
C ILE A 178 8.49 -14.68 3.85
N PHE A 179 7.25 -14.22 4.04
CA PHE A 179 6.74 -13.00 3.43
C PHE A 179 7.56 -11.77 3.80
N ILE A 180 7.94 -11.60 5.07
CA ILE A 180 8.80 -10.49 5.51
C ILE A 180 10.16 -10.56 4.81
N ALA A 181 10.81 -11.72 4.82
CA ALA A 181 12.15 -11.89 4.25
C ALA A 181 12.15 -11.65 2.73
N GLU A 182 11.19 -12.22 2.01
CA GLU A 182 11.05 -12.05 0.56
C GLU A 182 10.64 -10.62 0.18
N SER A 183 9.84 -9.94 1.01
CA SER A 183 9.51 -8.53 0.79
C SER A 183 10.77 -7.67 0.87
N PHE A 184 11.60 -7.90 1.88
CA PHE A 184 12.87 -7.21 2.04
C PHE A 184 13.81 -7.45 0.85
N GLU A 185 13.95 -8.71 0.42
CA GLU A 185 14.76 -9.06 -0.75
C GLU A 185 14.23 -8.38 -2.02
N THR A 186 12.92 -8.50 -2.29
CA THR A 186 12.28 -7.96 -3.49
C THR A 186 12.43 -6.45 -3.56
N LEU A 187 12.11 -5.72 -2.49
CA LEU A 187 12.24 -4.25 -2.45
C LEU A 187 13.71 -3.83 -2.61
N GLY A 188 14.65 -4.57 -2.02
CA GLY A 188 16.08 -4.35 -2.24
C GLY A 188 16.49 -4.51 -3.70
N LYS A 189 16.00 -5.54 -4.39
CA LYS A 189 16.25 -5.76 -5.82
C LYS A 189 15.67 -4.65 -6.69
N PHE A 190 14.46 -4.19 -6.39
CA PHE A 190 13.86 -3.05 -7.10
C PHE A 190 14.65 -1.77 -6.89
N ARG A 191 15.05 -1.46 -5.65
CA ARG A 191 15.92 -0.32 -5.37
C ARG A 191 17.21 -0.38 -6.17
N ASP A 192 17.91 -1.51 -6.12
CA ASP A 192 19.20 -1.66 -6.80
C ASP A 192 19.07 -1.50 -8.33
N PHE A 193 18.01 -2.05 -8.92
CA PHE A 193 17.67 -1.86 -10.32
C PHE A 193 17.39 -0.40 -10.66
N LEU A 194 16.53 0.28 -9.88
CA LEU A 194 16.16 1.68 -10.12
C LEU A 194 17.36 2.62 -9.97
N VAL A 195 18.21 2.40 -8.96
CA VAL A 195 19.47 3.14 -8.77
C VAL A 195 20.40 2.96 -9.98
N ALA A 196 20.54 1.74 -10.49
CA ALA A 196 21.37 1.47 -11.66
C ALA A 196 20.83 2.21 -12.90
N VAL A 197 19.54 2.08 -13.20
CA VAL A 197 18.87 2.77 -14.31
C VAL A 197 19.05 4.29 -14.19
N ASN A 198 18.74 4.88 -13.02
CA ASN A 198 18.82 6.33 -12.83
C ASN A 198 20.26 6.85 -12.87
N ARG A 199 21.26 6.05 -12.46
CA ARG A 199 22.67 6.40 -12.62
C ARG A 199 23.05 6.42 -14.09
N ASP A 200 22.73 5.38 -14.84
CA ASP A 200 23.13 5.25 -16.23
C ASP A 200 22.47 6.35 -17.10
N ILE A 201 21.24 6.74 -16.79
CA ILE A 201 20.57 7.92 -17.38
C ILE A 201 21.34 9.21 -17.07
N LYS A 202 21.77 9.42 -15.82
CA LYS A 202 22.53 10.63 -15.41
C LYS A 202 23.90 10.71 -16.10
N GLU A 203 24.51 9.57 -16.39
CA GLU A 203 25.78 9.48 -17.13
C GLU A 203 25.62 9.73 -18.65
N GLY A 204 24.38 9.86 -19.13
CA GLY A 204 24.08 10.11 -20.54
C GLY A 204 24.06 8.84 -21.38
N ASN A 205 24.00 7.66 -20.77
CA ASN A 205 23.82 6.41 -21.49
C ASN A 205 22.39 6.34 -22.05
N ASN A 206 22.25 5.78 -23.25
CA ASN A 206 20.93 5.66 -23.88
C ASN A 206 20.22 4.38 -23.40
N VAL A 207 19.67 4.45 -22.19
CA VAL A 207 19.03 3.32 -21.50
C VAL A 207 17.54 3.17 -21.84
N ILE A 208 16.87 4.28 -22.17
CA ILE A 208 15.43 4.36 -22.41
C ILE A 208 15.18 5.05 -23.74
N MET A 209 14.53 4.34 -24.66
CA MET A 209 14.34 4.78 -26.05
C MET A 209 13.27 5.87 -26.20
N ASN A 210 12.37 6.01 -25.24
CA ASN A 210 11.22 6.92 -25.30
C ASN A 210 11.21 7.94 -24.16
N MET A 211 12.38 8.38 -23.68
CA MET A 211 12.53 9.22 -22.49
C MET A 211 11.73 10.54 -22.51
N GLU A 212 11.46 11.09 -23.69
CA GLU A 212 10.70 12.35 -23.87
C GLU A 212 9.18 12.16 -23.77
N GLU A 213 8.69 10.92 -23.84
CA GLU A 213 7.26 10.62 -23.75
C GLU A 213 6.79 10.74 -22.29
N PRO A 214 5.64 11.40 -22.03
CA PRO A 214 5.03 11.40 -20.71
C PRO A 214 4.34 10.06 -20.42
N ILE A 215 4.29 9.69 -19.14
CA ILE A 215 3.56 8.51 -18.67
C ILE A 215 2.05 8.74 -18.84
N LYS A 216 1.35 7.77 -19.44
CA LYS A 216 -0.10 7.81 -19.67
C LYS A 216 -0.73 6.46 -19.42
N PHE A 217 -1.40 6.32 -18.30
CA PHE A 217 -2.14 5.12 -17.94
C PHE A 217 -3.44 4.99 -18.74
N ASN A 218 -3.78 3.77 -19.11
CA ASN A 218 -5.06 3.48 -19.74
C ASN A 218 -6.09 3.08 -18.66
N PRO A 219 -7.10 3.91 -18.34
CA PRO A 219 -8.06 3.62 -17.27
C PRO A 219 -8.90 2.35 -17.48
N ARG A 220 -8.90 1.80 -18.70
CA ARG A 220 -9.59 0.52 -19.00
C ARG A 220 -8.81 -0.71 -18.54
N PHE A 221 -7.49 -0.60 -18.40
CA PHE A 221 -6.61 -1.72 -18.12
C PHE A 221 -5.77 -1.51 -16.86
N GLU A 222 -5.51 -0.26 -16.49
CA GLU A 222 -4.62 0.12 -15.40
C GLU A 222 -5.37 0.96 -14.38
N LYS A 223 -5.14 0.66 -13.10
CA LYS A 223 -5.70 1.42 -11.98
C LYS A 223 -4.72 2.47 -11.44
N ALA A 224 -3.47 2.43 -11.87
CA ALA A 224 -2.41 3.34 -11.47
C ALA A 224 -2.77 4.78 -11.83
N THR A 225 -2.45 5.72 -10.95
CA THR A 225 -2.73 7.15 -11.18
C THR A 225 -1.62 8.06 -10.68
N VAL A 226 -0.77 7.61 -9.76
CA VAL A 226 0.21 8.46 -9.06
C VAL A 226 1.22 9.13 -10.00
N LEU A 227 1.58 8.46 -11.09
CA LEU A 227 2.59 8.92 -12.04
C LEU A 227 2.01 9.45 -13.35
N GLU A 228 0.69 9.60 -13.45
CA GLU A 228 0.01 10.08 -14.66
C GLU A 228 0.52 11.48 -15.06
N GLY A 229 0.86 11.63 -16.34
CA GLY A 229 1.32 12.89 -16.93
C GLY A 229 2.73 13.32 -16.55
N ARG A 230 3.43 12.57 -15.70
CA ARG A 230 4.84 12.84 -15.35
C ARG A 230 5.78 12.39 -16.45
N SER A 231 6.99 12.97 -16.48
CA SER A 231 8.05 12.43 -17.32
C SER A 231 8.54 11.07 -16.79
N ILE A 232 9.09 10.23 -17.67
CA ILE A 232 9.66 8.93 -17.28
C ILE A 232 10.75 9.10 -16.21
N MET A 233 11.60 10.13 -16.33
CA MET A 233 12.63 10.40 -15.33
C MET A 233 12.07 10.74 -13.96
N GLU A 234 11.01 11.55 -13.89
CA GLU A 234 10.35 11.88 -12.62
C GLU A 234 9.69 10.64 -12.02
N GLY A 235 9.05 9.81 -12.86
CA GLY A 235 8.44 8.55 -12.43
C GLY A 235 9.45 7.57 -11.84
N LEU A 236 10.58 7.36 -12.53
CA LEU A 236 11.64 6.47 -12.06
C LEU A 236 12.33 6.98 -10.78
N ARG A 237 12.47 8.30 -10.61
CA ARG A 237 13.02 8.88 -9.38
C ARG A 237 12.07 8.75 -8.19
N GLU A 238 10.77 9.00 -8.39
CA GLU A 238 9.80 8.79 -7.31
C GLU A 238 9.67 7.31 -6.97
N PHE A 239 9.81 6.40 -7.95
CA PHE A 239 9.84 4.97 -7.68
C PHE A 239 11.11 4.55 -6.92
N GLU A 240 12.29 5.07 -7.31
CA GLU A 240 13.54 4.84 -6.56
C GLU A 240 13.37 5.26 -5.11
N GLU A 241 12.84 6.46 -4.87
CA GLU A 241 12.61 7.00 -3.55
C GLU A 241 11.59 6.16 -2.75
N PHE A 242 10.49 5.73 -3.37
CA PHE A 242 9.56 4.79 -2.74
C PHE A 242 10.26 3.50 -2.30
N ALA A 243 11.10 2.91 -3.16
CA ALA A 243 11.81 1.66 -2.87
C ALA A 243 12.85 1.84 -1.75
N GLU A 244 13.55 2.97 -1.71
CA GLU A 244 14.48 3.34 -0.63
C GLU A 244 13.75 3.49 0.71
N GLU A 245 12.69 4.31 0.74
CA GLU A 245 11.89 4.51 1.95
C GLU A 245 11.28 3.19 2.45
N ALA A 246 10.84 2.31 1.53
CA ALA A 246 10.27 1.02 1.87
C ALA A 246 11.32 0.08 2.48
N CYS A 247 12.52 0.05 1.91
CA CYS A 247 13.65 -0.70 2.47
C CYS A 247 13.98 -0.21 3.89
N ASP A 248 14.05 1.09 4.10
CA ASP A 248 14.37 1.68 5.40
C ASP A 248 13.29 1.40 6.45
N LEU A 249 12.03 1.41 6.05
CA LEU A 249 10.91 1.11 6.92
C LEU A 249 10.91 -0.35 7.38
N ILE A 250 11.21 -1.29 6.47
CA ILE A 250 11.27 -2.74 6.77
C ILE A 250 12.56 -3.11 7.54
N ARG A 251 13.65 -2.36 7.35
CA ARG A 251 14.93 -2.58 8.07
C ARG A 251 14.84 -2.27 9.56
N LEU A 252 13.88 -1.47 10.00
CA LEU A 252 13.69 -1.18 11.41
C LEU A 252 13.20 -2.47 12.10
N PRO A 253 14.02 -3.12 12.96
CA PRO A 253 13.48 -4.13 13.84
C PRO A 253 12.50 -3.40 14.74
N SER A 254 11.22 -3.75 14.69
CA SER A 254 10.25 -3.35 15.71
C SER A 254 10.51 -4.11 17.02
N PHE A 255 11.78 -4.23 17.44
CA PHE A 255 12.13 -4.46 18.84
C PHE A 255 11.98 -3.14 19.59
N ARG A 256 10.73 -2.80 19.93
CA ARG A 256 10.43 -1.89 21.02
C ARG A 256 9.31 -2.47 21.88
N GLY A 257 9.73 -3.06 22.99
CA GLY A 257 9.01 -3.11 24.28
C GLY A 257 7.88 -4.11 24.38
#